data_AF-A0A963I5D5-F1
#
_entry.id   AF-A0A963I5D5-F1
#
_cell.length_a   1.000
_cell.length_b   1.000
_cell.length_c   1.000
_cell.angle_alpha   90.00
_cell.angle_beta   90.00
_cell.angle_gamma   90.00
#
_symmetry.space_group_name_H-M   'P 1'
#
loop_
_entity.id
_entity.type
_entity.pdbx_description
1 polymer ?
#
loop_
_entity_poly.entity_id
_entity_poly.type
_entity_poly.pdbx_seq_one_letter_code
_entity_poly.pdbx_strand_id
1 'polypeptide(L)'
;MQRSFERMRVMRMDLMRVHELLDVDVHLDTLRQWQPEGRIRYIGVTHDHAGAYGDLAKVIALERLDFLQLNDAILEREADRRRLPLAALGGRVRGDQLGPVLSEVRARPSVGNLCHSSDQRPRHLDDNLGAARGPWRDAETRRRMWQLVEALPG
;
A
#
# COMPACT_ATOMS: atom_id res chain seq x y z
N MET A 1 -20.20 4.28 0.03
CA MET A 1 -19.48 4.48 1.31
C MET A 1 -20.29 4.06 2.55
N GLN A 2 -21.46 4.63 2.87
CA GLN A 2 -22.20 4.40 4.14
C GLN A 2 -22.35 2.92 4.58
N ARG A 3 -22.78 2.01 3.69
CA ARG A 3 -22.95 0.57 4.00
C ARG A 3 -21.71 -0.14 4.55
N SER A 4 -20.52 0.47 4.45
CA SER A 4 -19.28 -0.07 5.03
C SER A 4 -19.26 0.03 6.56
N PHE A 5 -19.86 1.09 7.12
CA PHE A 5 -20.01 1.30 8.57
C PHE A 5 -20.94 0.22 9.16
N GLU A 6 -22.08 -0.01 8.53
CA GLU A 6 -23.04 -1.07 8.87
C GLU A 6 -22.39 -2.46 8.84
N ARG A 7 -21.68 -2.78 7.74
CA ARG A 7 -21.03 -4.09 7.54
C ARG A 7 -19.91 -4.37 8.54
N MET A 8 -19.09 -3.37 8.87
CA MET A 8 -18.02 -3.50 9.87
C MET A 8 -18.50 -3.22 11.30
N ARG A 9 -19.76 -2.84 11.50
CA ARG A 9 -20.40 -2.55 12.80
C ARG A 9 -19.66 -1.46 13.60
N VAL A 10 -19.19 -0.42 12.90
CA VAL A 10 -18.47 0.72 13.50
C VAL A 10 -19.21 2.04 13.29
N MET A 11 -19.21 2.89 14.31
CA MET A 11 -19.73 4.26 14.22
C MET A 11 -18.71 5.25 13.61
N ARG A 12 -17.42 4.89 13.64
CA ARG A 12 -16.30 5.67 13.10
C ARG A 12 -15.34 4.76 12.34
N MET A 13 -14.88 5.22 11.18
CA MET A 13 -13.80 4.60 10.42
C MET A 13 -12.46 5.22 10.80
N ASP A 14 -11.41 4.43 11.01
CA ASP A 14 -10.07 4.98 11.20
C ASP A 14 -9.44 5.41 9.86
N LEU A 15 -9.58 4.60 8.80
CA LEU A 15 -9.10 4.91 7.45
C LEU A 15 -10.16 4.53 6.41
N MET A 16 -10.48 5.44 5.50
CA MET A 16 -11.21 5.13 4.26
C MET A 16 -10.37 5.56 3.06
N ARG A 17 -10.42 4.79 1.98
CA ARG A 17 -9.60 5.02 0.77
C ARG A 17 -10.46 5.00 -0.48
N VAL A 18 -10.11 5.87 -1.43
CA VAL A 18 -10.58 5.77 -2.82
C VAL A 18 -9.75 4.68 -3.52
N HIS A 19 -10.40 3.84 -4.34
CA HIS A 19 -9.80 2.64 -4.96
C HIS A 19 -9.75 2.68 -6.48
N GLU A 20 -10.52 3.56 -7.10
CA GLU A 20 -10.42 3.95 -8.51
C GLU A 20 -10.08 5.45 -8.55
N LEU A 21 -9.37 5.89 -9.59
CA LEU A 21 -9.02 7.32 -9.75
C LEU A 21 -10.04 8.13 -10.54
N LEU A 22 -11.11 7.50 -11.02
CA LEU A 22 -12.27 8.17 -11.60
C LEU A 22 -13.00 8.97 -10.51
N ASP A 23 -13.28 10.24 -10.77
CA ASP A 23 -13.98 11.20 -9.88
C ASP A 23 -13.40 11.24 -8.44
N VAL A 24 -12.08 11.06 -8.35
CA VAL A 24 -11.32 10.94 -7.09
C VAL A 24 -11.41 12.21 -6.22
N ASP A 25 -11.51 13.38 -6.84
CA ASP A 25 -11.76 14.68 -6.21
C ASP A 25 -13.12 14.71 -5.49
N VAL A 26 -14.20 14.35 -6.20
CA VAL A 26 -15.57 14.28 -5.65
C VAL A 26 -15.64 13.28 -4.48
N HIS A 27 -14.91 12.16 -4.59
CA HIS A 27 -14.79 11.17 -3.53
C HIS A 27 -13.98 11.69 -2.33
N LEU A 28 -12.84 12.35 -2.54
CA LEU A 28 -12.03 12.91 -1.46
C LEU A 28 -12.73 14.04 -0.72
N ASP A 29 -13.46 14.93 -1.40
CA ASP A 29 -14.21 16.01 -0.76
C ASP A 29 -15.38 15.49 0.09
N THR A 30 -16.05 14.42 -0.35
CA THR A 30 -17.03 13.71 0.49
C THR A 30 -16.38 13.16 1.77
N LEU A 31 -15.18 12.56 1.65
CA LEU A 31 -14.44 12.02 2.80
C LEU A 31 -13.92 13.11 3.74
N ARG A 32 -13.51 14.26 3.21
CA ARG A 32 -13.06 15.45 3.95
C ARG A 32 -14.19 16.06 4.78
N GLN A 33 -15.42 16.09 4.27
CA GLN A 33 -16.59 16.51 5.04
C GLN A 33 -16.86 15.57 6.23
N TRP A 34 -16.60 14.26 6.08
CA TRP A 34 -16.84 13.26 7.12
C TRP A 34 -15.73 13.19 8.20
N GLN A 35 -14.60 13.89 8.02
CA GLN A 35 -13.55 14.03 9.04
C GLN A 35 -13.97 14.94 10.23
N PRO A 36 -14.43 16.20 10.04
CA PRO A 36 -14.92 17.05 11.14
C PRO A 36 -16.24 16.55 11.73
N GLU A 37 -17.07 15.82 10.97
CA GLU A 37 -18.20 15.05 11.51
C GLU A 37 -17.76 13.91 12.46
N GLY A 38 -16.46 13.64 12.57
CA GLY A 38 -15.90 12.60 13.43
C GLY A 38 -16.14 11.17 12.94
N ARG A 39 -16.75 10.99 11.76
CA ARG A 39 -17.07 9.68 11.17
C ARG A 39 -15.86 8.99 10.55
N ILE A 40 -14.84 9.75 10.16
CA ILE A 40 -13.55 9.25 9.65
C ILE A 40 -12.39 9.87 10.46
N ARG A 41 -11.21 9.23 10.52
CA ARG A 41 -9.96 9.91 10.92
C ARG A 41 -9.11 10.26 9.71
N TYR A 42 -8.76 9.27 8.90
CA TYR A 42 -7.77 9.39 7.83
C TYR A 42 -8.33 9.07 6.44
N ILE A 43 -7.79 9.74 5.43
CA ILE A 43 -8.12 9.57 4.02
C ILE A 43 -6.90 9.13 3.20
N GLY A 44 -7.13 8.50 2.07
CA GLY A 44 -6.06 8.07 1.17
C GLY A 44 -6.55 7.52 -0.15
N VAL A 45 -5.61 7.15 -1.01
CA VAL A 45 -5.89 6.46 -2.29
C VAL A 45 -5.10 5.16 -2.38
N THR A 46 -5.53 4.27 -3.26
CA THR A 46 -4.82 3.03 -3.58
C THR A 46 -4.91 2.74 -5.07
N HIS A 47 -3.88 2.10 -5.63
CA HIS A 47 -4.01 1.35 -6.88
C HIS A 47 -3.08 0.13 -6.87
N ASP A 48 -3.47 -0.86 -7.65
CA ASP A 48 -2.94 -2.22 -7.71
C ASP A 48 -1.98 -2.44 -8.88
N HIS A 49 -1.99 -1.59 -9.91
CA HIS A 49 -1.20 -1.79 -11.13
C HIS A 49 -0.28 -0.59 -11.47
N ALA A 50 0.93 -0.89 -11.94
CA ALA A 50 1.98 0.11 -12.25
C ALA A 50 1.63 1.15 -13.34
N GLY A 51 0.56 0.93 -14.11
CA GLY A 51 0.10 1.84 -15.16
C GLY A 51 -0.40 3.19 -14.61
N ALA A 52 -1.30 3.15 -13.61
CA ALA A 52 -1.93 4.34 -13.04
C ALA A 52 -1.01 5.19 -12.14
N TYR A 53 0.29 4.87 -12.04
CA TYR A 53 1.23 5.60 -11.18
C TYR A 53 1.45 7.04 -11.67
N GLY A 54 1.25 7.31 -12.96
CA GLY A 54 1.25 8.66 -13.52
C GLY A 54 0.04 9.51 -13.07
N ASP A 55 -1.09 8.89 -12.78
CA ASP A 55 -2.30 9.57 -12.30
C ASP A 55 -2.29 9.71 -10.79
N LEU A 56 -1.80 8.70 -10.06
CA LEU A 56 -1.47 8.81 -8.63
C LEU A 56 -0.52 9.98 -8.36
N ALA A 57 0.49 10.20 -9.21
CA ALA A 57 1.40 11.35 -9.08
C ALA A 57 0.66 12.70 -9.14
N LYS A 58 -0.32 12.84 -10.05
CA LYS A 58 -1.16 14.06 -10.17
C LYS A 58 -2.00 14.25 -8.91
N VAL A 59 -2.66 13.18 -8.44
CA VAL A 59 -3.50 13.21 -7.24
C VAL A 59 -2.67 13.58 -6.01
N ILE A 60 -1.50 12.99 -5.80
CA ILE A 60 -0.63 13.32 -4.64
C ILE A 60 -0.10 14.76 -4.70
N ALA A 61 0.15 15.29 -5.91
CA ALA A 61 0.63 16.67 -6.09
C ALA A 61 -0.46 17.74 -5.88
N LEU A 62 -1.73 17.38 -6.03
CA LEU A 62 -2.89 18.28 -5.86
C LEU A 62 -3.56 18.11 -4.49
N GLU A 63 -3.68 16.86 -4.02
CA GLU A 63 -4.53 16.47 -2.91
C GLU A 63 -3.73 16.12 -1.65
N ARG A 64 -4.10 16.74 -0.53
CA ARG A 64 -3.55 16.34 0.78
C ARG A 64 -4.19 15.03 1.23
N LEU A 65 -3.35 14.00 1.45
CA LEU A 65 -3.73 12.64 1.84
C LEU A 65 -2.91 12.16 3.04
N ASP A 66 -3.47 11.28 3.89
CA ASP A 66 -2.75 10.68 5.02
C ASP A 66 -1.97 9.41 4.62
N PHE A 67 -2.48 8.67 3.63
CA PHE A 67 -1.96 7.36 3.22
C PHE A 67 -2.05 7.11 1.71
N LEU A 68 -1.08 6.34 1.21
CA LEU A 68 -1.02 5.83 -0.16
C LEU A 68 -0.76 4.32 -0.12
N GLN A 69 -1.45 3.51 -0.93
CA GLN A 69 -1.16 2.08 -1.10
C GLN A 69 -0.83 1.78 -2.59
N LEU A 70 0.24 1.02 -2.82
CA LEU A 70 0.80 0.70 -4.14
C LEU A 70 1.25 -0.78 -4.20
N ASN A 71 0.59 -1.65 -4.96
CA ASN A 71 0.82 -3.12 -5.05
C ASN A 71 1.25 -3.82 -3.72
N ASP A 72 2.42 -4.40 -3.40
CA ASP A 72 3.82 -4.24 -3.88
C ASP A 72 4.54 -5.58 -4.14
N ALA A 73 4.36 -6.14 -5.34
CA ALA A 73 5.04 -7.35 -5.77
C ALA A 73 6.49 -7.10 -6.21
N ILE A 74 7.41 -7.89 -5.64
CA ILE A 74 8.78 -8.05 -6.16
C ILE A 74 8.78 -8.54 -7.64
N LEU A 75 7.69 -9.18 -8.07
CA LEU A 75 7.47 -9.62 -9.44
C LEU A 75 6.98 -8.50 -10.37
N GLU A 76 6.37 -7.43 -9.85
CA GLU A 76 5.90 -6.27 -10.62
C GLU A 76 7.06 -5.27 -10.84
N ARG A 77 8.07 -5.70 -11.61
CA ARG A 77 9.36 -5.01 -11.79
C ARG A 77 9.24 -3.56 -12.31
N GLU A 78 8.12 -3.20 -12.95
CA GLU A 78 7.79 -1.82 -13.35
C GLU A 78 7.53 -0.88 -12.17
N ALA A 79 6.82 -1.37 -11.15
CA ALA A 79 6.32 -0.56 -10.06
C ALA A 79 7.48 0.00 -9.22
N ASP A 80 8.53 -0.78 -8.98
CA ASP A 80 9.76 -0.36 -8.30
C ASP A 80 10.45 0.82 -8.98
N ARG A 81 10.54 0.78 -10.32
CA ARG A 81 11.15 1.86 -11.11
C ARG A 81 10.34 3.16 -11.03
N ARG A 82 9.02 3.07 -10.89
CA ARG A 82 8.10 4.24 -10.83
C ARG A 82 7.80 4.72 -9.39
N ARG A 83 8.15 3.95 -8.36
CA ARG A 83 7.85 4.23 -6.94
C ARG A 83 8.71 5.28 -6.26
N LEU A 84 10.02 5.28 -6.53
CA LEU A 84 10.96 6.16 -5.84
C LEU A 84 10.60 7.65 -6.02
N PRO A 85 10.13 8.12 -7.19
CA PRO A 85 9.54 9.45 -7.34
C PRO A 85 8.28 9.68 -6.49
N LEU A 86 7.31 8.75 -6.49
CA LEU A 86 6.04 8.89 -5.76
C LEU A 86 6.25 9.03 -4.24
N ALA A 87 7.18 8.27 -3.66
CA ALA A 87 7.48 8.34 -2.24
C ALA A 87 8.06 9.71 -1.81
N ALA A 88 8.77 10.39 -2.71
CA ALA A 88 9.34 11.72 -2.46
C ALA A 88 8.29 12.85 -2.52
N LEU A 89 7.11 12.61 -3.11
CA LEU A 89 6.05 13.61 -3.27
C LEU A 89 5.13 13.76 -2.04
N GLY A 90 5.35 12.99 -0.97
CA GLY A 90 4.68 13.19 0.31
C GLY A 90 3.46 12.30 0.55
N GLY A 91 3.70 11.01 0.79
CA GLY A 91 2.67 10.09 1.27
C GLY A 91 3.27 8.89 1.99
N ARG A 92 2.59 8.37 3.02
CA ARG A 92 3.00 7.11 3.67
C ARG A 92 2.67 5.94 2.77
N VAL A 93 3.62 5.52 1.94
CA VAL A 93 3.46 4.37 1.03
C VAL A 93 3.27 3.09 1.83
N ARG A 94 2.29 2.28 1.41
CA ARG A 94 2.09 0.89 1.84
C ARG A 94 2.14 -0.04 0.64
N GLY A 95 2.70 -1.23 0.85
CA GLY A 95 2.67 -2.33 -0.12
C GLY A 95 2.06 -3.59 0.48
N ASP A 96 1.45 -4.42 -0.37
CA ASP A 96 0.77 -5.66 -0.03
C ASP A 96 1.56 -6.86 -0.59
N GLN A 97 1.84 -7.88 0.24
CA GLN A 97 2.61 -9.05 -0.20
C GLN A 97 2.27 -10.37 0.51
N LEU A 98 2.66 -11.46 -0.15
CA LEU A 98 2.60 -12.85 0.31
C LEU A 98 3.97 -13.34 0.83
N GLY A 99 3.99 -13.92 2.04
CA GLY A 99 5.03 -14.88 2.46
C GLY A 99 6.47 -14.34 2.59
N PRO A 100 7.50 -15.20 2.45
CA PRO A 100 8.87 -14.91 2.92
C PRO A 100 9.63 -13.80 2.18
N VAL A 101 9.02 -13.16 1.17
CA VAL A 101 9.57 -11.96 0.50
C VAL A 101 9.33 -10.69 1.32
N LEU A 102 8.30 -10.65 2.17
CA LEU A 102 7.82 -9.50 2.95
C LEU A 102 8.93 -8.65 3.62
N SER A 103 9.99 -9.26 4.15
CA SER A 103 11.11 -8.55 4.79
C SER A 103 11.93 -7.66 3.84
N GLU A 104 11.91 -7.95 2.53
CA GLU A 104 12.60 -7.16 1.50
C GLU A 104 11.84 -5.85 1.21
N VAL A 105 10.53 -5.96 0.99
CA VAL A 105 9.68 -4.78 0.71
C VAL A 105 9.67 -3.82 1.89
N ARG A 106 9.64 -4.36 3.12
CA ARG A 106 9.75 -3.58 4.35
C ARG A 106 11.09 -2.83 4.51
N ALA A 107 12.17 -3.27 3.85
CA ALA A 107 13.50 -2.66 3.96
C ALA A 107 13.68 -1.41 3.09
N ARG A 108 12.68 -1.07 2.27
CA ARG A 108 12.68 0.07 1.35
C ARG A 108 12.39 1.37 2.12
N PRO A 109 13.26 2.41 2.04
CA PRO A 109 13.06 3.66 2.79
C PRO A 109 11.73 4.39 2.54
N SER A 110 11.07 4.09 1.42
CA SER A 110 9.77 4.62 1.02
C SER A 110 8.57 3.99 1.73
N VAL A 111 8.70 2.77 2.26
CA VAL A 111 7.57 1.97 2.77
C VAL A 111 7.33 2.28 4.24
N GLY A 112 6.33 3.12 4.52
CA GLY A 112 5.98 3.56 5.88
C GLY A 112 5.23 2.50 6.70
N ASN A 113 4.56 1.54 6.06
CA ASN A 113 4.01 0.34 6.69
C ASN A 113 3.77 -0.74 5.62
N LEU A 114 3.74 -2.01 6.03
CA LEU A 114 3.48 -3.15 5.15
C LEU A 114 2.09 -3.73 5.45
N CYS A 115 1.31 -3.98 4.41
CA CYS A 115 0.10 -4.80 4.49
C CYS A 115 0.47 -6.23 4.10
N HIS A 116 -0.14 -7.21 4.75
CA HIS A 116 -0.06 -8.61 4.30
C HIS A 116 -1.26 -8.91 3.41
N SER A 117 -1.05 -9.70 2.36
CA SER A 117 -2.13 -10.22 1.51
C SER A 117 -3.19 -10.92 2.35
N SER A 118 -4.48 -10.72 2.03
CA SER A 118 -5.58 -11.38 2.74
C SER A 118 -5.54 -12.90 2.53
N ASP A 119 -5.18 -13.65 3.57
CA ASP A 119 -5.22 -15.11 3.58
C ASP A 119 -6.33 -15.62 4.52
N GLN A 120 -6.99 -16.70 4.11
CA GLN A 120 -8.06 -17.36 4.87
C GLN A 120 -7.57 -18.61 5.64
N ARG A 121 -6.27 -18.96 5.51
CA ARG A 121 -5.64 -20.12 6.16
C ARG A 121 -4.84 -19.65 7.38
N PRO A 122 -5.28 -19.92 8.62
CA PRO A 122 -4.64 -19.39 9.84
C PRO A 122 -3.12 -19.63 9.92
N ARG A 123 -2.65 -20.80 9.45
CA ARG A 123 -1.21 -21.14 9.43
C ARG A 123 -0.31 -20.16 8.66
N HIS A 124 -0.82 -19.44 7.66
CA HIS A 124 -0.02 -18.46 6.91
C HIS A 124 0.07 -17.11 7.65
N LEU A 125 -0.72 -16.91 8.71
CA LEU A 125 -0.58 -15.75 9.60
C LEU A 125 0.76 -15.79 10.35
N ASP A 126 1.23 -16.99 10.74
CA ASP A 126 2.51 -17.15 11.42
C ASP A 126 3.69 -16.78 10.51
N ASP A 127 3.65 -17.13 9.22
CA ASP A 127 4.64 -16.71 8.22
C ASP A 127 4.64 -15.18 8.03
N ASN A 128 3.45 -14.59 7.90
CA ASN A 128 3.28 -13.14 7.73
C ASN A 128 3.77 -12.34 8.96
N LEU A 129 3.38 -12.78 10.17
CA LEU A 129 3.86 -12.21 11.44
C LEU A 129 5.34 -12.48 11.69
N GLY A 130 5.86 -13.60 11.20
CA GLY A 130 7.28 -13.97 11.24
C GLY A 130 8.14 -13.02 10.40
N ALA A 131 7.68 -12.64 9.21
CA ALA A 131 8.39 -11.69 8.35
C ALA A 131 8.45 -10.25 8.89
N ALA A 132 7.66 -9.92 9.92
CA ALA A 132 7.79 -8.67 10.68
C ALA A 132 8.88 -8.74 11.79
N ARG A 133 9.53 -9.89 12.00
CA ARG A 133 10.50 -10.16 13.06
C ARG A 133 11.89 -10.50 12.49
N GLY A 134 12.90 -10.49 13.36
CA GLY A 134 14.29 -10.77 13.00
C GLY A 134 15.05 -9.56 12.42
N PRO A 135 16.36 -9.72 12.15
CA PRO A 135 17.17 -8.69 11.53
C PRO A 135 16.83 -8.52 10.03
N TRP A 136 17.14 -7.34 9.50
CA TRP A 136 17.08 -7.09 8.06
C TRP A 136 18.01 -8.02 7.28
N ARG A 137 17.56 -8.50 6.11
CA ARG A 137 18.42 -9.21 5.16
C ARG A 137 19.54 -8.27 4.70
N ASP A 138 20.77 -8.76 4.76
CA ASP A 138 21.98 -8.04 4.35
C ASP A 138 22.02 -7.80 2.82
N ALA A 139 22.87 -6.87 2.38
CA ALA A 139 22.93 -6.46 0.98
C ALA A 139 23.39 -7.56 0.00
N GLU A 140 23.99 -8.66 0.45
CA GLU A 140 24.30 -9.82 -0.39
C GLU A 140 23.06 -10.72 -0.55
N THR A 141 22.39 -11.06 0.56
CA THR A 141 21.13 -11.81 0.54
C THR A 141 20.09 -11.12 -0.33
N ARG A 142 19.95 -9.78 -0.24
CA ARG A 142 19.05 -9.00 -1.12
C ARG A 142 19.43 -9.13 -2.60
N ARG A 143 20.71 -9.03 -2.96
CA ARG A 143 21.19 -9.19 -4.35
C ARG A 143 20.90 -10.59 -4.90
N ARG A 144 21.09 -11.64 -4.10
CA ARG A 144 20.76 -13.03 -4.46
C ARG A 144 19.26 -13.22 -4.71
N MET A 145 18.39 -12.59 -3.89
CA MET A 145 16.94 -12.60 -4.14
C MET A 145 16.57 -11.94 -5.47
N TRP A 146 17.19 -10.80 -5.79
CA TRP A 146 16.96 -10.11 -7.06
C TRP A 146 17.40 -10.93 -8.27
N GLN A 147 18.57 -11.57 -8.22
CA GLN A 147 19.03 -12.48 -9.30
C GLN A 147 18.05 -13.64 -9.55
N LEU A 148 17.47 -14.22 -8.50
CA LEU A 148 16.46 -15.27 -8.62
C LEU A 148 15.16 -14.75 -9.25
N VAL A 149 14.69 -13.56 -8.85
CA VAL A 149 13.50 -12.92 -9.45
C VAL A 149 13.76 -12.50 -10.90
N GLU A 150 14.95 -12.02 -11.23
CA GLU A 150 15.33 -11.65 -12.59
C GLU A 150 15.30 -12.86 -13.53
N ALA A 151 15.73 -14.02 -13.06
CA ALA A 151 15.75 -15.29 -13.78
C ALA A 151 14.38 -15.99 -13.90
N LEU A 152 13.32 -15.51 -13.23
CA LEU A 152 11.96 -16.04 -13.45
C LEU A 152 11.44 -15.60 -14.84
N PRO A 153 10.81 -16.52 -15.61
CA PRO A 153 10.07 -16.14 -16.80
C PRO A 153 8.90 -15.20 -16.43
N GLY A 154 8.60 -14.27 -17.33
CA GLY A 154 7.46 -13.35 -17.23
C GLY A 154 6.25 -13.81 -18.04
#